data_AF-A0A436FX34-F1
#
_entry.id   AF-A0A436FX34-F1
#
_cell.length_a   1.000
_cell.length_b   1.000
_cell.length_c   1.000
_cell.angle_alpha   90.00
_cell.angle_beta   90.00
_cell.angle_gamma   90.00
#
_symmetry.space_group_name_H-M   'P 1'
#
loop_
_entity.id
_entity.type
_entity.pdbx_description
1 polymer ?
#
loop_
_entity_poly.entity_id
_entity_poly.type
_entity_poly.pdbx_seq_one_letter_code
_entity_poly.pdbx_strand_id
1 'polypeptide(L)'
;MFDRRAHIAERINAAIDIRDGGFSTPCWFWTMGDSGTGRGGGYPRMKLNDRTVAAHIVSFTNEFGYVPRNKQIDHKCHNRRCVNPDHLEMVSHIENQKRRDAANGVVRRKRRRRKAVKK
;
A
#
# COMPACT_ATOMS: atom_id res chain seq x y z
N MET A 1 -4.57 -10.77 28.94
CA MET A 1 -3.67 -10.18 27.93
C MET A 1 -4.48 -9.99 26.66
N PHE A 2 -4.82 -8.75 26.30
CA PHE A 2 -5.47 -8.49 25.02
C PHE A 2 -4.45 -8.70 23.92
N ASP A 3 -4.71 -9.62 22.99
CA ASP A 3 -3.87 -9.79 21.82
C ASP A 3 -3.85 -8.45 21.07
N ARG A 4 -2.66 -7.83 21.01
CA ARG A 4 -2.47 -6.53 20.36
C ARG A 4 -2.89 -6.60 18.90
N ARG A 5 -2.73 -7.75 18.23
CA ARG A 5 -3.15 -7.94 16.84
C ARG A 5 -4.66 -7.93 16.71
N ALA A 6 -5.37 -8.64 17.59
CA ALA A 6 -6.83 -8.62 17.64
C ALA A 6 -7.38 -7.20 17.85
N HIS A 7 -6.81 -6.42 18.77
CA HIS A 7 -7.24 -5.04 18.99
C HIS A 7 -7.00 -4.13 17.77
N ILE A 8 -5.88 -4.30 17.06
CA ILE A 8 -5.62 -3.55 15.82
C ILE A 8 -6.61 -3.94 14.73
N ALA A 9 -6.89 -5.24 14.56
CA ALA A 9 -7.84 -5.74 13.59
C ALA A 9 -9.25 -5.21 13.85
N GLU A 10 -9.71 -5.21 15.11
CA GLU A 10 -11.00 -4.65 15.49
C GLU A 10 -11.13 -3.17 15.09
N ARG A 11 -10.08 -2.37 15.34
CA ARG A 11 -10.06 -0.97 14.94
C ARG A 11 -10.06 -0.76 13.43
N ILE A 12 -9.42 -1.65 12.67
CA ILE A 12 -9.48 -1.63 11.20
C ILE A 12 -10.90 -1.99 10.74
N ASN A 13 -11.48 -3.05 11.29
CA ASN A 13 -12.82 -3.53 10.94
C ASN A 13 -13.91 -2.50 11.22
N ALA A 14 -13.78 -1.71 12.29
CA ALA A 14 -14.68 -0.60 12.59
C ALA A 14 -14.60 0.58 11.60
N ALA A 15 -13.56 0.62 10.77
CA ALA A 15 -13.22 1.73 9.87
C ALA A 15 -13.33 1.38 8.39
N ILE A 16 -13.87 0.20 8.06
CA ILE A 16 -14.02 -0.28 6.69
C ILE A 16 -15.47 -0.40 6.27
N ASP A 17 -15.68 -0.23 4.98
CA ASP A 17 -16.90 -0.55 4.29
C ASP A 17 -16.59 -1.54 3.16
N ILE A 18 -17.23 -2.70 3.19
CA ILE A 18 -16.95 -3.80 2.25
C ILE A 18 -17.82 -3.58 1.02
N ARG A 19 -17.17 -3.29 -0.11
CA ARG A 19 -17.86 -3.09 -1.39
C ARG A 19 -17.14 -3.80 -2.51
N ASP A 20 -17.88 -4.14 -3.57
CA ASP A 20 -17.25 -4.63 -4.79
C ASP A 20 -16.38 -3.52 -5.40
N GLY A 21 -15.10 -3.85 -5.59
CA GLY A 21 -14.10 -2.97 -6.18
C GLY A 21 -13.58 -3.48 -7.52
N GLY A 22 -14.23 -4.48 -8.12
CA GLY A 22 -13.82 -5.08 -9.40
C GLY A 22 -12.62 -6.02 -9.30
N PHE A 23 -12.40 -6.63 -8.13
CA PHE A 23 -11.34 -7.62 -7.91
C PHE A 23 -11.94 -8.99 -7.55
N SER A 24 -11.11 -10.05 -7.43
CA SER A 24 -11.59 -11.41 -7.14
C SER A 24 -12.35 -11.54 -5.82
N THR A 25 -12.08 -10.66 -4.86
CA THR A 25 -12.83 -10.55 -3.60
C THR A 25 -13.19 -9.08 -3.34
N PRO A 26 -14.22 -8.79 -2.53
CA PRO A 26 -14.61 -7.42 -2.20
C PRO A 26 -13.47 -6.60 -1.58
N CYS A 27 -13.42 -5.32 -1.93
CA CYS A 27 -12.47 -4.37 -1.36
C CYS A 27 -12.96 -3.89 0.02
N TRP A 28 -12.02 -3.69 0.94
CA TRP A 28 -12.30 -3.06 2.23
C TRP A 28 -11.98 -1.57 2.11
N PHE A 29 -12.99 -0.76 1.77
CA PHE A 29 -12.80 0.67 1.59
C PHE A 29 -12.69 1.37 2.94
N TRP A 30 -11.60 2.08 3.14
CA TRP A 30 -11.40 2.89 4.34
C TRP A 30 -12.36 4.09 4.38
N THR A 31 -13.07 4.26 5.49
CA THR A 31 -14.07 5.33 5.67
C THR A 31 -13.55 6.54 6.45
N MET A 32 -12.41 6.40 7.13
CA MET A 32 -11.79 7.48 7.89
C MET A 32 -10.81 8.31 7.04
N GLY A 33 -10.09 9.24 7.69
CA GLY A 33 -9.16 10.15 7.02
C GLY A 33 -8.08 9.46 6.18
N ASP A 34 -7.68 10.14 5.12
CA ASP A 34 -6.59 9.73 4.23
C ASP A 34 -5.46 10.77 4.19
N SER A 35 -4.46 10.57 3.34
CA SER A 35 -3.33 11.48 3.18
C SER A 35 -3.64 12.78 2.42
N GLY A 36 -4.92 13.11 2.19
CA GLY A 36 -5.36 14.30 1.49
C GLY A 36 -5.18 14.22 -0.03
N THR A 37 -5.21 15.37 -0.70
CA THR A 37 -5.24 15.50 -2.18
C THR A 37 -3.87 15.79 -2.82
N GLY A 38 -2.81 15.88 -2.03
CA GLY A 38 -1.46 16.21 -2.51
C GLY A 38 -0.79 15.10 -3.33
N ARG A 39 0.48 15.33 -3.73
CA ARG A 39 1.31 14.31 -4.39
C ARG A 39 1.52 13.12 -3.44
N GLY A 40 0.99 11.96 -3.80
CA GLY A 40 0.95 10.79 -2.89
C GLY A 40 -0.23 10.82 -1.91
N GLY A 41 -1.27 11.60 -2.24
CA GLY A 41 -2.55 11.65 -1.55
C GLY A 41 -3.45 10.43 -1.79
N GLY A 42 -4.51 10.33 -0.98
CA GLY A 42 -5.55 9.30 -1.09
C GLY A 42 -5.20 7.95 -0.44
N TYR A 43 -4.15 7.87 0.37
CA TYR A 43 -3.85 6.66 1.14
C TYR A 43 -4.51 6.71 2.52
N PRO A 44 -5.22 5.64 2.92
CA PRO A 44 -5.80 5.48 4.25
C PRO A 44 -4.83 5.78 5.38
N ARG A 45 -5.25 6.58 6.36
CA ARG A 45 -4.48 6.91 7.57
C ARG A 45 -5.25 6.50 8.81
N MET A 46 -4.53 6.01 9.81
CA MET A 46 -5.08 5.73 11.13
C MET A 46 -4.10 6.18 12.21
N LYS A 47 -4.65 6.55 13.38
CA LYS A 47 -3.85 6.85 14.57
C LYS A 47 -3.62 5.56 15.36
N LEU A 48 -2.38 5.10 15.43
CA LEU A 48 -1.96 3.98 16.27
C LEU A 48 -1.06 4.52 17.38
N ASN A 49 -1.54 4.47 18.63
CA ASN A 49 -0.96 5.20 19.75
C ASN A 49 -0.81 6.69 19.40
N ASP A 50 0.38 7.27 19.53
CA ASP A 50 0.64 8.69 19.24
C ASP A 50 1.16 8.95 17.82
N ARG A 51 1.03 7.98 16.91
CA ARG A 51 1.55 8.09 15.54
C ARG A 51 0.47 7.88 14.49
N THR A 52 0.46 8.74 13.48
CA THR A 52 -0.35 8.55 12.28
C THR A 52 0.38 7.65 11.29
N VAL A 53 -0.20 6.48 11.04
CA VAL A 53 0.34 5.42 10.19
C VAL A 53 -0.57 5.15 9.01
N ALA A 54 -0.05 4.52 7.95
CA ALA A 54 -0.85 4.14 6.80
C ALA A 54 -1.66 2.87 7.12
N ALA A 55 -2.99 2.95 7.01
CA ALA A 55 -3.87 1.86 7.46
C ALA A 55 -3.68 0.57 6.65
N HIS A 56 -3.42 0.69 5.33
CA HIS A 56 -3.12 -0.48 4.50
C HIS A 56 -1.83 -1.20 4.93
N ILE A 57 -0.78 -0.46 5.32
CA ILE A 57 0.46 -1.07 5.84
C ILE A 57 0.18 -1.75 7.18
N VAL A 58 -0.58 -1.11 8.08
CA VAL A 58 -0.95 -1.71 9.37
C VAL A 58 -1.70 -3.01 9.13
N SER A 59 -2.71 -3.01 8.26
CA SER A 59 -3.49 -4.21 7.90
C SER A 59 -2.60 -5.34 7.40
N PHE A 60 -1.74 -5.06 6.42
CA PHE A 60 -0.77 -6.03 5.91
C PHE A 60 0.15 -6.55 7.02
N THR A 61 0.70 -5.66 7.86
CA THR A 61 1.64 -6.06 8.91
C THR A 61 1.00 -6.83 10.05
N ASN A 62 -0.28 -6.61 10.30
CA ASN A 62 -1.04 -7.31 11.32
C ASN A 62 -1.27 -8.78 10.93
N GLU A 63 -1.55 -9.01 9.64
CA GLU A 63 -1.84 -10.34 9.07
C GLU A 63 -0.56 -11.11 8.70
N PHE A 64 0.30 -10.52 7.85
CA PHE A 64 1.46 -11.21 7.27
C PHE A 64 2.77 -10.90 8.00
N GLY A 65 2.78 -9.91 8.89
CA GLY A 65 3.95 -9.54 9.68
C GLY A 65 4.85 -8.48 9.03
N TYR A 66 6.15 -8.57 9.30
CA TYR A 66 7.09 -7.47 9.05
C TYR A 66 7.28 -7.14 7.57
N VAL A 67 7.32 -5.84 7.25
CA VAL A 67 7.68 -5.32 5.92
C VAL A 67 9.14 -4.85 5.93
N PRO A 68 10.04 -5.49 5.16
CA PRO A 68 11.43 -5.07 5.06
C PRO A 68 11.59 -3.66 4.51
N ARG A 69 12.61 -2.94 4.99
CA ARG A 69 12.92 -1.55 4.57
C ARG A 69 13.02 -1.34 3.05
N ASN A 70 13.43 -2.36 2.30
CA ASN A 70 13.65 -2.28 0.85
C ASN A 70 12.42 -2.72 0.04
N LYS A 71 11.29 -2.92 0.71
CA LYS A 71 10.03 -3.36 0.13
C LYS A 71 8.95 -2.30 0.34
N GLN A 72 7.99 -2.29 -0.56
CA GLN A 72 6.82 -1.42 -0.53
C GLN A 72 5.57 -2.27 -0.64
N ILE A 73 4.49 -1.78 -0.06
CA ILE A 73 3.18 -2.41 -0.21
C ILE A 73 2.47 -1.76 -1.40
N ASP A 74 2.02 -2.59 -2.34
CA ASP A 74 1.26 -2.19 -3.53
C ASP A 74 -0.12 -2.86 -3.55
N HIS A 75 -1.07 -2.22 -4.22
CA HIS A 75 -2.46 -2.66 -4.31
C HIS A 75 -2.70 -3.48 -5.57
N LYS A 76 -2.97 -4.77 -5.43
CA LYS A 76 -3.39 -5.66 -6.54
C LYS A 76 -4.72 -5.24 -7.14
N CYS A 77 -5.61 -4.70 -6.32
CA CYS A 77 -6.92 -4.18 -6.71
C CYS A 77 -6.86 -2.79 -7.36
N HIS A 78 -5.70 -2.13 -7.42
CA HIS A 78 -5.51 -0.75 -7.88
C HIS A 78 -6.33 0.34 -7.15
N ASN A 79 -7.02 -0.03 -6.07
CA ASN A 79 -7.83 0.87 -5.24
C ASN A 79 -7.02 1.36 -4.03
N ARG A 80 -6.56 2.61 -4.06
CA ARG A 80 -5.72 3.19 -2.98
C ARG A 80 -6.37 3.18 -1.60
N ARG A 81 -7.71 3.27 -1.55
CA ARG A 81 -8.49 3.24 -0.30
C ARG A 81 -8.74 1.83 0.24
N CYS A 82 -8.36 0.79 -0.49
CA CYS A 82 -8.50 -0.59 0.00
C CYS A 82 -7.47 -0.87 1.10
N VAL A 83 -7.91 -1.48 2.19
CA VAL A 83 -7.07 -1.97 3.29
C VAL A 83 -7.15 -3.48 3.48
N ASN A 84 -7.79 -4.21 2.57
CA ASN A 84 -7.87 -5.67 2.62
C ASN A 84 -6.45 -6.27 2.50
N PRO A 85 -5.95 -7.02 3.50
CA PRO A 85 -4.60 -7.56 3.47
C PRO A 85 -4.38 -8.46 2.24
N ASP A 86 -5.39 -9.24 1.83
CA ASP A 86 -5.30 -10.11 0.65
C ASP A 86 -5.21 -9.35 -0.67
N HIS A 87 -5.54 -8.07 -0.69
CA HIS A 87 -5.42 -7.20 -1.87
C HIS A 87 -4.08 -6.46 -1.94
N LEU A 88 -3.24 -6.63 -0.92
CA LEU A 88 -1.95 -6.00 -0.80
C LEU A 88 -0.85 -7.00 -1.16
N GLU A 89 0.23 -6.49 -1.74
CA GLU A 89 1.40 -7.30 -2.02
C GLU A 89 2.70 -6.54 -1.75
N MET A 90 3.73 -7.30 -1.37
CA MET A 90 5.03 -6.75 -1.04
C MET A 90 5.93 -6.73 -2.29
N VAL A 91 6.10 -5.56 -2.89
CA VAL A 91 6.89 -5.36 -4.10
C VAL A 91 8.23 -4.66 -3.83
N SER A 92 9.14 -4.72 -4.81
CA SER A 92 10.34 -3.88 -4.77
C SER A 92 10.01 -2.44 -5.18
N HIS A 93 10.82 -1.49 -4.73
CA HIS A 93 10.68 -0.08 -5.17
C HIS A 93 10.83 0.09 -6.69
N ILE A 94 11.60 -0.77 -7.36
CA ILE A 94 11.75 -0.74 -8.82
C ILE A 94 10.46 -1.22 -9.49
N GLU A 95 9.86 -2.28 -8.96
CA GLU A 95 8.62 -2.84 -9.49
C GLU A 95 7.46 -1.87 -9.34
N ASN A 96 7.28 -1.28 -8.14
CA ASN A 96 6.27 -0.27 -7.90
C ASN A 96 6.42 0.94 -8.85
N GLN A 97 7.65 1.39 -9.07
CA GLN A 97 7.92 2.46 -10.04
C GLN A 97 7.55 2.08 -11.48
N LYS A 98 7.86 0.85 -11.91
CA LYS A 98 7.49 0.39 -13.26
C LYS A 98 5.97 0.37 -13.43
N ARG A 99 5.24 -0.15 -12.45
CA ARG A 99 3.77 -0.20 -12.47
C ARG A 99 3.15 1.19 -12.50
N ARG A 100 3.64 2.10 -11.64
CA ARG A 100 3.21 3.50 -11.63
C ARG A 100 3.47 4.18 -12.97
N ASP A 101 4.65 3.97 -13.54
CA ASP A 101 5.02 4.61 -14.80
C ASP A 101 4.21 4.04 -15.97
N ALA A 102 3.94 2.73 -15.99
CA ALA A 102 3.03 2.11 -16.94
C ALA A 102 1.60 2.68 -16.83
N ALA A 103 1.07 2.82 -15.61
CA ALA A 103 -0.25 3.40 -15.37
C ALA A 103 -0.35 4.87 -15.81
N ASN A 104 0.74 5.63 -15.70
CA ASN A 104 0.81 7.02 -16.14
C ASN A 104 1.21 7.18 -17.62
N GLY A 105 1.35 6.09 -18.39
CA GLY A 105 1.79 6.12 -19.78
C GLY A 105 3.25 6.60 -19.97
N VAL A 106 4.07 6.58 -18.92
CA VAL A 106 5.44 7.06 -18.93
C VAL A 106 6.36 5.98 -19.52
N VAL A 107 6.84 6.21 -20.73
CA VAL A 107 7.84 5.33 -21.37
C VAL A 107 9.24 5.69 -20.88
N ARG A 108 9.79 4.89 -19.95
CA ARG A 108 11.20 5.03 -19.54
C ARG A 108 12.13 4.67 -20.68
N ARG A 109 12.82 5.67 -21.25
CA ARG A 109 13.92 5.44 -22.20
C ARG A 109 15.05 4.63 -21.54
N LYS A 110 15.52 3.56 -22.20
CA LYS A 110 16.71 2.81 -21.75
C LYS A 110 17.89 3.79 -21.66
N ARG A 111 18.46 3.97 -20.46
CA ARG A 111 19.72 4.69 -20.30
C ARG A 111 20.80 3.96 -21.09
N ARG A 112 21.42 4.63 -22.08
CA ARG A 112 22.62 4.11 -22.75
C ARG A 112 23.71 3.94 -21.69
N ARG A 113 24.15 2.70 -21.45
CA ARG A 113 25.37 2.44 -20.67
C ARG A 113 26.52 3.14 -21.39
N ARG A 114 27.17 4.12 -20.75
CA ARG A 114 28.44 4.64 -21.26
C ARG A 114 29.44 3.48 -21.18
N LYS A 115 30.06 3.11 -22.31
CA LYS A 115 31.18 2.15 -22.29
C LYS A 115 32.25 2.73 -21.38
N ALA A 116 32.74 1.94 -20.43
CA ALA A 116 33.90 2.32 -19.64
C ALA A 116 35.08 2.53 -20.61
N VAL A 117 35.68 3.72 -20.58
CA VAL A 117 36.93 3.98 -21.28
C VAL A 117 37.99 3.19 -20.53
N LYS A 118 38.54 2.14 -21.14
CA LYS A 118 39.74 1.48 -20.61
C LYS A 118 40.90 2.47 -20.77
N LYS A 119 41.61 2.75 -19.67
CA LYS A 119 42.91 3.41 -19.70
C LYS A 119 43.95 2.46 -20.25
#